data_AF-A0A2G9GAJ5-F1
#
_entry.id   AF-A0A2G9GAJ5-F1
#
_cell.length_a   1.000
_cell.length_b   1.000
_cell.length_c   1.000
_cell.angle_alpha   90.00
_cell.angle_beta   90.00
_cell.angle_gamma   90.00
#
_symmetry.space_group_name_H-M   'P 1'
#
loop_
_entity.id
_entity.type
_entity.pdbx_description
1 polymer ?
#
loop_
_entity_poly.entity_id
_entity_poly.type
_entity_poly.pdbx_seq_one_letter_code
_entity_poly.pdbx_strand_id
1 'polypeptide(L)'
;MRRKANIYNDTVNFDRWISPKLMGCFHSKTPRHAQGYEEPTILAAETPFTVSDVEALFELFKKISSSIIDDGLIHKEEFQLALFGNRNKKNLFADRIFHLFDYKRNGVIEFGEFVRSLAVFHPDGPLTDKITFSFRLYDLRQTGYIERGEVGLLLVLLKP
;
A
#
# COMPACT_ATOMS: atom_id res chain seq x y z
N MET A 1 -0.41 -3.59 -30.42
CA MET A 1 -0.78 -2.75 -29.26
C MET A 1 0.17 -3.06 -28.12
N ARG A 2 1.12 -2.17 -27.81
CA ARG A 2 2.09 -2.36 -26.72
C ARG A 2 1.35 -2.21 -25.39
N ARG A 3 1.13 -3.31 -24.66
CA ARG A 3 0.80 -3.25 -23.23
C ARG A 3 2.00 -2.58 -22.55
N LYS A 4 1.80 -1.42 -21.93
CA LYS A 4 2.78 -0.92 -20.96
C LYS A 4 2.78 -1.94 -19.83
N ALA A 5 3.83 -2.75 -19.73
CA ALA A 5 4.03 -3.64 -18.60
C ALA A 5 4.17 -2.75 -17.35
N ASN A 6 3.08 -2.60 -16.60
CA ASN A 6 3.11 -1.94 -15.32
C ASN A 6 3.64 -2.97 -14.33
N ILE A 7 4.94 -2.95 -14.08
CA ILE A 7 5.70 -3.96 -13.33
C ILE A 7 5.10 -4.24 -11.93
N TYR A 8 4.30 -3.31 -11.40
CA TYR A 8 3.53 -3.45 -10.15
C TYR A 8 2.32 -4.39 -10.26
N ASN A 9 1.60 -4.36 -11.39
CA ASN A 9 0.27 -4.96 -11.53
C ASN A 9 0.28 -6.47 -11.78
N ASP A 10 1.40 -7.04 -12.19
CA ASP A 10 1.50 -8.48 -12.43
C ASP A 10 1.62 -9.28 -11.12
N THR A 11 1.72 -8.61 -9.96
CA THR A 11 1.94 -9.27 -8.66
C THR A 11 0.94 -8.89 -7.56
N VAL A 12 0.63 -7.59 -7.43
CA VAL A 12 -0.38 -7.07 -6.49
C VAL A 12 -1.06 -5.86 -7.13
N ASN A 13 -2.39 -5.90 -7.28
CA ASN A 13 -3.14 -4.85 -7.97
C ASN A 13 -3.71 -3.83 -6.97
N PHE A 14 -2.96 -2.75 -6.73
CA PHE A 14 -3.40 -1.61 -5.92
C PHE A 14 -4.34 -0.65 -6.67
N ASP A 15 -4.45 -0.76 -8.00
CA ASP A 15 -5.38 0.09 -8.79
C ASP A 15 -6.82 -0.07 -8.30
N ARG A 16 -7.18 -1.24 -7.75
CA ARG A 16 -8.49 -1.45 -7.14
C ARG A 16 -8.72 -0.53 -5.94
N TRP A 17 -7.69 -0.19 -5.17
CA TRP A 17 -7.79 0.61 -3.94
C TRP A 17 -7.79 2.11 -4.23
N ILE A 18 -7.12 2.53 -5.30
CA ILE A 18 -7.05 3.93 -5.73
C ILE A 18 -8.01 4.25 -6.90
N SER A 19 -8.92 3.33 -7.23
CA SER A 19 -9.86 3.52 -8.35
C SER A 19 -10.89 4.61 -8.05
N PRO A 20 -11.20 5.51 -9.01
CA PRO A 20 -12.24 6.53 -8.85
C PRO A 20 -13.63 5.98 -8.47
N LYS A 21 -13.90 4.70 -8.76
CA LYS A 21 -15.18 4.04 -8.41
C LYS A 21 -15.37 3.81 -6.92
N LEU A 22 -14.30 3.76 -6.12
CA LEU A 22 -14.39 3.75 -4.65
C LEU A 22 -14.57 5.17 -4.09
N MET A 23 -14.26 6.22 -4.85
CA MET A 23 -14.23 7.61 -4.41
C MET A 23 -15.59 8.33 -4.52
N GLY A 24 -16.68 7.56 -4.60
CA GLY A 24 -18.05 8.08 -4.74
C GLY A 24 -18.78 8.19 -3.40
N CYS A 25 -18.87 9.41 -2.87
CA CYS A 25 -19.76 9.92 -1.82
C CYS A 25 -19.96 9.07 -0.56
N PHE A 26 -19.18 9.36 0.49
CA PHE A 26 -19.45 8.93 1.87
C PHE A 26 -19.97 10.11 2.72
N HIS A 27 -21.07 9.89 3.43
CA HIS A 27 -21.64 10.88 4.34
C HIS A 27 -20.87 10.85 5.67
N SER A 28 -20.39 12.03 6.10
CA SER A 28 -19.55 12.17 7.30
C SER A 28 -20.29 11.76 8.57
N LYS A 29 -19.77 10.76 9.28
CA LYS A 29 -19.91 10.67 10.74
C LYS A 29 -18.51 10.73 11.32
N THR A 30 -18.24 11.72 12.16
CA THR A 30 -16.97 11.94 12.85
C THR A 30 -16.54 10.66 13.59
N PRO A 31 -15.36 10.08 13.32
CA PRO A 31 -14.90 8.88 14.00
C PRO A 31 -14.29 9.23 15.36
N ARG A 32 -14.40 8.30 16.31
CA ARG A 32 -13.59 8.31 17.53
C ARG A 32 -12.11 8.25 17.12
N HIS A 33 -11.31 9.21 17.59
CA HIS A 33 -9.89 9.31 17.23
C HIS A 33 -9.14 8.04 17.65
N ALA A 34 -8.86 7.17 16.67
CA ALA A 34 -7.96 6.04 16.83
C ALA A 34 -6.52 6.55 16.99
N GLN A 35 -5.69 5.74 17.64
CA GLN A 35 -4.26 5.99 17.78
C GLN A 35 -3.61 6.06 16.38
N GLY A 36 -2.86 7.12 16.09
CA GLY A 36 -2.22 7.32 14.78
C GLY A 36 -3.11 7.97 13.70
N TYR A 37 -4.25 8.55 14.06
CA TYR A 37 -5.06 9.36 13.14
C TYR A 37 -4.34 10.65 12.75
N GLU A 38 -4.19 10.86 11.45
CA GLU A 38 -3.71 12.12 10.86
C GLU A 38 -4.85 12.80 10.10
N GLU A 39 -4.94 14.13 10.23
CA GLU A 39 -5.97 14.93 9.57
C GLU A 39 -5.90 14.78 8.04
N PRO A 40 -7.02 14.55 7.34
CA PRO A 40 -7.03 14.36 5.88
C PRO A 40 -6.41 15.52 5.10
N THR A 41 -6.53 16.74 5.62
CA THR A 41 -5.94 17.94 5.00
C THR A 41 -4.42 17.93 5.00
N ILE A 42 -3.78 17.37 6.03
CA ILE A 42 -2.32 17.23 6.12
C ILE A 42 -1.86 16.22 5.06
N LEU A 43 -2.48 15.05 5.03
CA LEU A 43 -2.13 13.98 4.10
C LEU A 43 -2.37 14.37 2.64
N ALA A 44 -3.46 15.10 2.35
CA ALA A 44 -3.73 15.61 0.99
C ALA A 44 -2.72 16.66 0.54
N ALA A 45 -2.12 17.43 1.46
CA ALA A 45 -1.08 18.41 1.12
C ALA A 45 0.27 17.75 0.79
N GLU A 46 0.52 16.54 1.29
CA GLU A 46 1.79 15.83 1.15
C GLU A 46 1.75 14.74 0.06
N THR A 47 0.58 14.47 -0.51
CA THR A 47 0.38 13.40 -1.49
C THR A 47 -0.37 13.92 -2.72
N PRO A 48 -0.38 13.18 -3.85
CA PRO A 48 -1.17 13.55 -5.02
C PRO A 48 -2.70 13.43 -4.83
N PHE A 49 -3.16 13.02 -3.65
CA PHE A 49 -4.57 12.80 -3.35
C PHE A 49 -5.25 14.11 -2.91
N THR A 50 -6.51 14.29 -3.31
CA THR A 50 -7.35 15.35 -2.76
C THR A 50 -7.84 14.98 -1.35
N VAL A 51 -8.39 15.96 -0.61
CA VAL A 51 -8.99 15.69 0.72
C VAL A 51 -10.09 14.63 0.64
N SER A 52 -10.92 14.69 -0.41
CA SER A 52 -11.98 13.70 -0.63
C SER A 52 -11.42 12.31 -0.91
N ASP A 53 -10.29 12.21 -1.61
CA ASP A 53 -9.63 10.93 -1.88
C ASP A 53 -9.09 10.34 -0.56
N VAL A 54 -8.48 11.17 0.29
CA VAL A 54 -7.98 10.75 1.60
C VAL A 54 -9.11 10.28 2.53
N GLU A 55 -10.26 10.95 2.52
CA GLU A 55 -11.45 10.49 3.26
C GLU A 55 -11.97 9.13 2.75
N ALA A 56 -12.00 8.93 1.42
CA ALA A 56 -12.36 7.63 0.85
C ALA A 56 -11.33 6.54 1.21
N LEU A 57 -10.04 6.87 1.23
CA LEU A 57 -8.98 5.98 1.70
C LEU A 57 -9.12 5.66 3.19
N PHE A 58 -9.63 6.59 4.01
CA PHE A 58 -9.90 6.33 5.42
C PHE A 58 -11.03 5.31 5.61
N GLU A 59 -12.09 5.37 4.81
CA GLU A 59 -13.14 4.33 4.82
C GLU A 59 -12.60 2.96 4.42
N LEU A 60 -11.71 2.92 3.41
CA LEU A 60 -11.01 1.69 3.02
C LEU A 60 -10.11 1.18 4.15
N PHE A 61 -9.33 2.07 4.77
CA PHE A 61 -8.43 1.76 5.88
C PHE A 61 -9.20 1.10 7.02
N LYS A 62 -10.29 1.73 7.49
CA LYS A 62 -11.15 1.19 8.56
C LYS A 62 -11.66 -0.22 8.24
N LYS A 63 -12.06 -0.46 6.99
CA LYS A 63 -12.53 -1.78 6.55
C LYS A 63 -11.43 -2.85 6.64
N ILE A 64 -10.18 -2.48 6.36
CA ILE A 64 -9.04 -3.40 6.40
C ILE A 64 -8.59 -3.62 7.85
N SER A 65 -8.42 -2.53 8.62
CA SER A 65 -7.93 -2.49 10.01
C SER A 65 -8.93 -2.97 11.06
N SER A 66 -10.07 -3.53 10.63
CA SER A 66 -11.08 -4.14 11.48
C SER A 66 -11.47 -5.52 10.98
N SER A 67 -10.69 -6.09 10.04
CA SER A 67 -11.06 -7.31 9.33
C SER A 67 -10.73 -8.57 10.12
N ILE A 68 -9.74 -8.51 11.02
CA ILE A 68 -9.40 -9.57 11.95
C ILE A 68 -9.40 -9.03 13.39
N ILE A 69 -8.78 -7.87 13.62
CA ILE A 69 -8.68 -7.21 14.92
C ILE A 69 -9.21 -5.78 14.75
N ASP A 70 -10.17 -5.35 15.58
CA ASP A 70 -10.72 -4.00 15.53
C ASP A 70 -9.95 -3.07 16.48
N ASP A 71 -8.71 -2.74 16.13
CA ASP A 71 -7.83 -1.85 16.90
C ASP A 71 -7.44 -0.57 16.14
N GLY A 72 -7.87 -0.43 14.87
CA GLY A 72 -7.57 0.73 14.04
C GLY A 72 -6.15 0.71 13.46
N LEU A 73 -5.49 -0.44 13.45
CA LEU A 73 -4.18 -0.67 12.85
C LEU A 73 -4.29 -1.80 11.81
N ILE A 74 -3.53 -1.73 10.72
CA ILE A 74 -3.51 -2.84 9.76
C ILE A 74 -2.37 -3.79 10.11
N HIS A 75 -2.73 -4.99 10.54
CA HIS A 75 -1.78 -6.08 10.76
C HIS A 75 -1.42 -6.80 9.46
N LYS A 76 -0.33 -7.55 9.47
CA LYS A 76 0.16 -8.27 8.27
C LYS A 76 -0.89 -9.22 7.69
N GLU A 77 -1.61 -9.92 8.54
CA GLU A 77 -2.65 -10.88 8.15
C GLU A 77 -3.86 -10.18 7.50
N GLU A 78 -4.22 -8.99 7.99
CA GLU A 78 -5.29 -8.16 7.43
C GLU A 78 -4.89 -7.58 6.09
N PHE A 79 -3.65 -7.13 5.96
CA PHE A 79 -3.09 -6.70 4.69
C PHE A 79 -3.10 -7.81 3.65
N GLN A 80 -2.62 -9.01 4.00
CA GLN A 80 -2.67 -10.18 3.10
C GLN A 80 -4.11 -10.58 2.73
N LEU A 81 -5.04 -10.50 3.69
CA LEU A 81 -6.46 -10.72 3.44
C LEU A 81 -7.02 -9.71 2.44
N ALA A 82 -6.69 -8.42 2.59
CA ALA A 82 -7.15 -7.37 1.70
C ALA A 82 -6.59 -7.51 0.27
N LEU A 83 -5.33 -7.95 0.13
CA LEU A 83 -4.69 -8.13 -1.17
C LEU A 83 -5.17 -9.37 -1.93
N PHE A 84 -5.38 -10.49 -1.23
CA PHE A 84 -5.57 -11.79 -1.88
C PHE A 84 -6.90 -12.50 -1.54
N GLY A 85 -7.69 -11.95 -0.63
CA GLY A 85 -8.83 -12.66 -0.05
C GLY A 85 -8.43 -13.88 0.79
N ASN A 86 -7.14 -14.01 1.13
CA ASN A 86 -6.61 -15.14 1.91
C ASN A 86 -5.45 -14.67 2.80
N ARG A 87 -5.72 -14.60 4.12
CA ARG A 87 -4.75 -14.20 5.14
C ARG A 87 -3.55 -15.13 5.34
N ASN A 88 -3.59 -16.34 4.77
CA ASN A 88 -2.53 -17.35 4.90
C ASN A 88 -1.71 -17.53 3.61
N LYS A 89 -1.99 -16.72 2.57
CA LYS A 89 -1.28 -16.84 1.29
C LYS A 89 0.14 -16.29 1.45
N LYS A 90 1.10 -17.21 1.57
CA LYS A 90 2.52 -16.86 1.55
C LYS A 90 2.88 -16.22 0.20
N ASN A 91 3.22 -14.95 0.23
CA ASN A 91 3.67 -14.21 -0.94
C ASN A 91 4.81 -13.27 -0.51
N LEU A 92 6.01 -13.51 -1.03
CA LEU A 92 7.19 -12.71 -0.69
C LEU A 92 7.00 -11.23 -1.02
N PHE A 93 6.25 -10.89 -2.07
CA PHE A 93 5.95 -9.49 -2.39
C PHE A 93 4.99 -8.87 -1.40
N ALA A 94 4.00 -9.59 -0.88
CA ALA A 94 3.12 -9.05 0.14
C ALA A 94 3.88 -8.72 1.42
N ASP A 95 4.81 -9.58 1.81
CA ASP A 95 5.68 -9.35 2.97
C ASP A 95 6.59 -8.13 2.73
N ARG A 96 7.15 -7.99 1.53
CA ARG A 96 7.98 -6.85 1.17
C ARG A 96 7.19 -5.55 1.08
N ILE A 97 6.00 -5.57 0.48
CA ILE A 97 5.15 -4.38 0.36
C ILE A 97 4.65 -3.96 1.75
N PHE A 98 4.24 -4.91 2.60
CA PHE A 98 3.89 -4.61 3.99
C PHE A 98 5.05 -3.90 4.69
N HIS A 99 6.27 -4.42 4.53
CA HIS A 99 7.46 -3.77 5.07
C HIS A 99 7.70 -2.39 4.45
N LEU A 100 7.38 -2.15 3.18
CA LEU A 100 7.51 -0.80 2.61
C LEU A 100 6.43 0.17 3.12
N PHE A 101 5.28 -0.35 3.54
CA PHE A 101 4.19 0.45 4.10
C PHE A 101 4.44 0.78 5.57
N ASP A 102 4.95 -0.17 6.37
CA ASP A 102 5.37 0.03 7.78
C ASP A 102 6.72 0.78 7.84
N TYR A 103 6.65 2.11 7.73
CA TYR A 103 7.79 3.02 7.78
C TYR A 103 8.37 3.10 9.19
N LYS A 104 7.52 3.07 10.22
CA LYS A 104 7.91 3.12 11.63
C LYS A 104 8.54 1.83 12.15
N ARG A 105 8.46 0.73 11.38
CA ARG A 105 9.00 -0.59 11.72
C ARG A 105 8.40 -1.18 13.01
N ASN A 106 7.14 -0.89 13.28
CA ASN A 106 6.45 -1.34 14.50
C ASN A 106 5.59 -2.60 14.27
N GLY A 107 5.55 -3.12 13.03
CA GLY A 107 4.83 -4.34 12.69
C GLY A 107 3.35 -4.12 12.34
N VAL A 108 2.90 -2.88 12.29
CA VAL A 108 1.54 -2.49 11.88
C VAL A 108 1.62 -1.33 10.88
N ILE A 109 0.54 -1.09 10.14
CA ILE A 109 0.44 0.09 9.26
C ILE A 109 -0.61 1.03 9.85
N GLU A 110 -0.17 2.24 10.19
CA GLU A 110 -1.05 3.34 10.62
C GLU A 110 -1.69 4.05 9.41
N PHE A 111 -2.72 4.86 9.65
CA PHE A 111 -3.45 5.51 8.56
C PHE A 111 -2.57 6.40 7.67
N GLY A 112 -1.69 7.22 8.26
CA GLY A 112 -0.79 8.08 7.49
C GLY A 112 0.20 7.26 6.64
N GLU A 113 0.73 6.17 7.19
CA GLU A 113 1.60 5.24 6.46
C GLU A 113 0.88 4.60 5.28
N PHE A 114 -0.38 4.21 5.47
CA PHE A 114 -1.23 3.66 4.42
C PHE A 114 -1.43 4.64 3.26
N VAL A 115 -1.81 5.90 3.56
CA VAL A 115 -2.08 6.92 2.53
C VAL A 115 -0.80 7.29 1.78
N ARG A 116 0.29 7.59 2.49
CA ARG A 116 1.59 7.94 1.87
C ARG A 116 2.14 6.81 1.00
N SER A 117 1.95 5.57 1.42
CA SER A 117 2.40 4.41 0.64
C SER A 117 1.55 4.20 -0.62
N LEU A 118 0.23 4.42 -0.53
CA LEU A 118 -0.65 4.36 -1.70
C LEU A 118 -0.40 5.49 -2.70
N ALA A 119 0.11 6.65 -2.25
CA ALA A 119 0.42 7.78 -3.10
C ALA A 119 1.41 7.43 -4.23
N VAL A 120 2.36 6.52 -3.97
CA VAL A 120 3.31 6.03 -4.98
C VAL A 120 2.59 5.37 -6.16
N PHE A 121 1.45 4.73 -5.92
CA PHE A 121 0.67 4.05 -6.93
C PHE A 121 -0.28 4.98 -7.69
N HIS A 122 -0.45 6.23 -7.23
CA HIS A 122 -1.31 7.21 -7.91
C HIS A 122 -0.89 7.40 -9.39
N PRO A 123 -1.81 7.45 -10.36
CA PRO A 123 -1.46 7.58 -11.78
C PRO A 123 -0.60 8.81 -12.08
N ASP A 124 -0.90 9.92 -11.41
CA ASP A 124 -0.20 11.20 -11.57
C ASP A 124 0.97 11.37 -10.58
N GLY A 125 1.32 10.32 -9.83
CA GLY A 125 2.44 10.36 -8.88
C GLY A 125 3.81 10.47 -9.60
N PRO A 126 4.82 11.11 -8.98
CA PRO A 126 6.14 11.28 -9.58
C PRO A 126 6.77 9.95 -10.00
N LEU A 127 7.35 9.92 -11.20
CA LEU A 127 8.06 8.73 -11.69
C LEU A 127 9.24 8.35 -10.78
N THR A 128 9.88 9.34 -10.16
CA THR A 128 10.99 9.12 -9.20
C THR A 128 10.57 8.30 -7.99
N ASP A 129 9.37 8.52 -7.48
CA ASP A 129 8.86 7.82 -6.29
C ASP A 129 8.53 6.38 -6.64
N LYS A 130 7.92 6.19 -7.81
CA LYS A 130 7.67 4.88 -8.43
C LYS A 130 8.97 4.08 -8.59
N ILE A 131 10.00 4.69 -9.20
CA ILE A 131 11.31 4.05 -9.37
C ILE A 131 11.94 3.71 -8.02
N THR A 132 11.94 4.65 -7.07
CA THR A 132 12.52 4.46 -5.73
C THR A 132 11.84 3.32 -4.98
N PHE A 133 10.51 3.28 -5.01
CA PHE A 133 9.73 2.22 -4.41
C PHE A 133 10.02 0.87 -5.06
N SER A 134 10.05 0.79 -6.38
CA SER A 134 10.39 -0.43 -7.11
C SER A 134 11.78 -0.94 -6.73
N PHE A 135 12.76 -0.03 -6.64
CA PHE A 135 14.12 -0.41 -6.24
C PHE A 135 14.13 -1.01 -4.83
N ARG A 136 13.49 -0.35 -3.86
CA ARG A 136 13.39 -0.84 -2.47
C ARG A 136 12.61 -2.15 -2.35
N LEU A 137 11.64 -2.38 -3.23
CA LEU A 137 10.90 -3.63 -3.31
C LEU A 137 11.84 -4.80 -3.66
N TYR A 138 12.78 -4.56 -4.59
CA TYR A 138 13.71 -5.57 -5.11
C TYR A 138 15.01 -5.73 -4.32
N ASP A 139 15.46 -4.71 -3.59
CA ASP A 139 16.59 -4.76 -2.65
C ASP A 139 16.17 -5.45 -1.35
N LEU A 140 16.10 -6.80 -1.39
CA LEU A 140 15.59 -7.64 -0.31
C LEU A 140 16.40 -7.48 0.99
N ARG A 141 17.71 -7.26 0.89
CA ARG A 141 18.61 -7.09 2.03
C ARG A 141 18.79 -5.64 2.46
N GLN A 142 18.17 -4.68 1.77
CA GLN A 142 18.27 -3.24 2.07
C GLN A 142 19.73 -2.74 2.05
N THR A 143 20.52 -3.25 1.10
CA THR A 143 21.94 -2.89 0.96
C THR A 143 22.17 -1.60 0.18
N GLY A 144 21.12 -1.08 -0.47
CA GLY A 144 21.21 -0.02 -1.45
C GLY A 144 21.56 -0.51 -2.86
N TYR A 145 21.67 -1.82 -3.05
CA TYR A 145 21.97 -2.47 -4.34
C TYR A 145 21.07 -3.68 -4.55
N ILE A 146 20.65 -3.92 -5.80
CA ILE A 146 20.02 -5.19 -6.17
C ILE A 146 21.13 -6.19 -6.49
N GLU A 147 21.41 -7.06 -5.54
CA GLU A 147 22.50 -8.01 -5.63
C GLU A 147 22.15 -9.22 -6.51
N ARG A 148 23.17 -9.89 -7.07
CA ARG A 148 22.99 -11.08 -7.94
C ARG A 148 22.15 -12.19 -7.29
N GLY A 149 22.30 -12.39 -5.98
CA GLY A 149 21.50 -13.37 -5.23
C GLY A 149 20.01 -13.00 -5.15
N GLU A 150 19.68 -11.71 -5.16
CA GLU A 150 18.31 -11.20 -5.12
C GLU A 150 17.66 -11.32 -6.50
N VAL A 151 18.41 -11.01 -7.57
CA VAL A 151 17.96 -11.21 -8.95
C VAL A 151 17.52 -12.66 -9.19
N GLY A 152 18.26 -13.64 -8.65
CA GLY A 152 17.87 -15.06 -8.75
C GLY A 152 16.52 -15.36 -8.11
N LEU A 153 16.26 -14.83 -6.91
CA LEU A 153 14.98 -14.98 -6.21
C LEU A 153 13.84 -14.29 -6.96
N LEU A 154 14.09 -13.11 -7.52
CA LEU A 154 13.12 -12.35 -8.31
C LEU A 154 12.76 -13.07 -9.61
N LEU A 155 13.73 -13.67 -10.28
CA LEU A 155 13.48 -14.46 -11.50
C LEU A 155 12.64 -15.72 -11.23
N VAL A 156 12.81 -16.36 -10.07
CA VAL A 156 11.95 -17.48 -9.66
C VAL A 156 10.53 -17.00 -9.37
N LEU A 157 10.39 -15.83 -8.76
CA LEU A 157 9.11 -15.22 -8.39
C LEU A 157 8.30 -14.69 -9.58
N LEU A 158 8.97 -14.29 -10.67
CA LEU A 158 8.35 -13.74 -11.88
C LEU A 158 8.08 -14.79 -12.96
N LYS A 159 8.38 -16.07 -12.71
CA LYS A 159 8.01 -17.13 -13.64
C LYS A 159 6.48 -17.38 -13.58
N PRO A 160 5.79 -17.36 -14.73
CA PRO A 160 4.34 -17.56 -14.81
C PRO A 160 3.90 -18.97 -14.41
#